data_AF-A0A7X6NVM4-F1
#
_entry.id   AF-A0A7X6NVM4-F1
#
_cell.length_a   1.000
_cell.length_b   1.000
_cell.length_c   1.000
_cell.angle_alpha   90.00
_cell.angle_beta   90.00
_cell.angle_gamma   90.00
#
_symmetry.space_group_name_H-M   'P 1'
#
loop_
_entity.id
_entity.type
_entity.pdbx_description
1 polymer ?
#
loop_
_entity_poly.entity_id
_entity_poly.type
_entity_poly.pdbx_seq_one_letter_code
_entity_poly.pdbx_strand_id
1 'polypeptide(L)'
;MEGPATVSQDDASADFHIVVTTTEQSCELDLADSSAALAITSGSDQIWRTSDCPEWHPSGVLELVADEESGFDVSWPVKRARGCELTDEVLGVGTYVATASVGQVSGRLVMQVRY
;
A
#
# COMPACT_ATOMS: atom_id res chain seq x y z
N MET A 1 -7.64 5.39 -3.19
CA MET A 1 -6.16 5.29 -3.07
C MET A 1 -5.56 6.27 -4.05
N GLU A 2 -4.66 7.08 -3.53
CA GLU A 2 -3.87 8.05 -4.27
C GLU A 2 -2.39 7.69 -4.09
N GLY A 3 -1.59 7.99 -5.10
CA GLY A 3 -0.17 7.66 -5.08
C GLY A 3 0.50 8.04 -6.39
N PRO A 4 1.82 7.85 -6.48
CA PRO A 4 2.58 8.23 -7.66
C PRO A 4 2.18 7.36 -8.86
N ALA A 5 1.78 8.02 -9.95
CA ALA A 5 1.55 7.34 -11.23
C ALA A 5 2.86 6.86 -11.88
N THR A 6 3.99 7.47 -11.51
CA THR A 6 5.34 7.11 -11.96
C THR A 6 6.27 7.12 -10.77
N VAL A 7 7.09 6.07 -10.63
CA VAL A 7 8.08 5.89 -9.56
C VAL A 7 9.44 5.67 -10.23
N SER A 8 10.49 6.32 -9.75
CA SER A 8 11.84 6.03 -10.23
C SER A 8 12.38 4.86 -9.44
N GLN A 9 13.01 3.87 -10.07
CA GLN A 9 13.60 2.73 -9.34
C GLN A 9 14.73 3.15 -8.37
N ASP A 10 15.28 4.35 -8.56
CA ASP A 10 16.30 4.99 -7.72
C ASP A 10 15.69 5.89 -6.62
N ASP A 11 14.36 6.03 -6.56
CA ASP A 11 13.69 6.73 -5.46
C ASP A 11 13.94 6.00 -4.14
N ALA A 12 14.10 6.77 -3.07
CA ALA A 12 14.28 6.21 -1.73
C ALA A 12 12.99 5.53 -1.22
N SER A 13 11.84 6.10 -1.56
CA SER A 13 10.52 5.57 -1.22
C SER A 13 9.43 6.20 -2.08
N ALA A 14 8.31 5.50 -2.22
CA ALA A 14 7.08 5.96 -2.86
C ALA A 14 5.94 5.91 -1.83
N ASP A 15 5.33 7.05 -1.57
CA ASP A 15 4.24 7.18 -0.61
C ASP A 15 2.89 6.95 -1.27
N PHE A 16 2.05 6.13 -0.63
CA PHE A 16 0.70 5.85 -1.06
C PHE A 16 -0.26 6.31 0.03
N HIS A 17 -1.26 7.08 -0.36
CA HIS A 17 -2.33 7.51 0.51
C HIS A 17 -3.58 6.64 0.26
N ILE A 18 -3.94 5.82 1.24
CA ILE A 18 -5.09 4.92 1.16
C ILE A 18 -6.27 5.62 1.82
N VAL A 19 -7.17 6.15 1.00
CA VAL A 19 -8.46 6.70 1.44
C VAL A 19 -9.51 5.59 1.55
N VAL A 20 -10.24 5.60 2.66
CA VAL A 20 -11.37 4.74 2.99
C VAL A 20 -12.55 5.65 3.33
N THR A 21 -13.69 5.38 2.72
CA THR A 21 -14.94 6.08 3.00
C THR A 21 -15.98 5.06 3.46
N THR A 22 -16.86 5.48 4.36
CA THR A 22 -18.02 4.68 4.79
C THR A 22 -19.31 5.42 4.48
N THR A 23 -20.32 4.67 4.04
CA THR A 23 -21.70 5.17 3.91
C THR A 23 -22.56 4.77 5.11
N GLU A 24 -21.99 4.04 6.07
CA GLU A 24 -22.66 3.60 7.29
C GLU A 24 -22.39 4.58 8.45
N GLN A 25 -22.94 4.28 9.62
CA GLN A 25 -22.72 5.05 10.85
C GLN A 25 -21.22 5.15 11.16
N SER A 26 -20.79 6.24 11.79
CA SER A 26 -19.39 6.46 12.18
C SER A 26 -18.84 5.26 12.96
N CYS A 27 -17.74 4.69 12.49
CA CYS A 27 -17.11 3.52 13.09
C CYS A 27 -15.59 3.68 13.18
N GLU A 28 -15.01 3.09 14.21
CA GLU A 28 -13.56 3.02 14.36
C GLU A 28 -13.05 1.76 13.67
N LEU A 29 -12.15 1.95 12.72
CA LEU A 29 -11.51 0.88 11.97
C LEU A 29 -10.07 0.71 12.44
N ASP A 30 -9.81 -0.35 13.21
CA ASP A 30 -8.44 -0.71 13.58
C ASP A 30 -7.74 -1.35 12.36
N LEU A 31 -6.64 -0.76 11.92
CA LEU A 31 -5.89 -1.21 10.75
C LEU A 31 -5.26 -2.60 10.94
N ALA A 32 -4.82 -2.91 12.16
CA ALA A 32 -4.21 -4.20 12.47
C ALA A 32 -5.27 -5.31 12.53
N ASP A 33 -6.41 -5.04 13.17
CA ASP A 33 -7.53 -5.99 13.23
C ASP A 33 -8.19 -6.19 11.86
N SER A 34 -8.28 -5.11 11.06
CA SER A 34 -8.84 -5.13 9.71
C SER A 34 -7.91 -5.74 8.67
N SER A 35 -6.76 -6.29 9.06
CA SER A 35 -5.77 -6.86 8.14
C SER A 35 -5.36 -5.91 7.00
N ALA A 36 -5.25 -4.62 7.32
CA ALA A 36 -4.91 -3.61 6.34
C ALA A 36 -3.51 -3.88 5.76
N ALA A 37 -3.43 -4.03 4.44
CA ALA A 37 -2.19 -4.37 3.78
C ALA A 37 -2.06 -3.70 2.40
N LEU A 38 -0.85 -3.30 2.05
CA LEU A 38 -0.50 -2.86 0.70
C LEU A 38 0.41 -3.90 0.07
N ALA A 39 0.08 -4.35 -1.13
CA ALA A 39 0.89 -5.29 -1.92
C ALA A 39 1.23 -4.67 -3.27
N ILE A 40 2.51 -4.66 -3.60
CA ILE A 40 3.06 -4.21 -4.89
C ILE A 40 3.40 -5.44 -5.71
N THR A 41 2.88 -5.49 -6.93
CA THR A 41 3.07 -6.60 -7.86
C THR A 41 3.48 -6.08 -9.24
N SER A 42 4.28 -6.87 -9.96
CA SER A 42 4.66 -6.61 -11.34
C SER A 42 4.23 -7.80 -12.20
N GLY A 43 3.11 -7.67 -12.90
CA GLY A 43 2.49 -8.79 -13.62
C GLY A 43 2.07 -9.92 -12.67
N SER A 44 2.83 -11.01 -12.66
CA SER A 44 2.62 -12.16 -11.75
C SER A 44 3.67 -12.26 -10.64
N ASP A 45 4.68 -11.39 -10.64
CA ASP A 45 5.72 -11.37 -9.62
C ASP A 45 5.29 -10.47 -8.46
N GLN A 46 5.41 -10.98 -7.23
CA GLN A 46 5.20 -10.20 -6.02
C GLN A 46 6.50 -9.49 -5.66
N ILE A 47 6.41 -8.17 -5.61
CA ILE A 47 7.56 -7.31 -5.39
C ILE A 47 7.69 -6.97 -3.91
N TRP A 48 6.62 -6.48 -3.28
CA TRP A 48 6.65 -6.07 -1.88
C TRP A 48 5.26 -6.15 -1.28
N ARG A 49 5.16 -6.38 0.03
CA ARG A 49 3.90 -6.32 0.75
C ARG A 49 4.14 -5.87 2.18
N THR A 50 3.27 -5.02 2.73
CA THR A 50 3.35 -4.63 4.14
C THR A 50 3.13 -5.82 5.06
N SER A 51 2.29 -6.78 4.65
CA SER A 51 1.95 -7.97 5.46
C SER A 51 3.05 -9.02 5.56
N ASP A 52 4.19 -8.82 4.90
CA ASP A 52 5.36 -9.69 5.04
C ASP A 52 6.13 -9.40 6.35
N CYS A 53 6.00 -8.19 6.88
CA CYS A 53 6.81 -7.70 7.98
C CYS A 53 5.95 -6.90 8.96
N PRO A 54 5.92 -7.27 10.26
CA PRO A 54 5.12 -6.55 11.25
C PRO A 54 5.49 -5.06 11.36
N GLU A 55 6.74 -4.71 11.07
CA GLU A 55 7.25 -3.33 11.10
C GLU A 55 6.71 -2.48 9.95
N TRP A 56 6.29 -3.10 8.84
CA TRP A 56 5.69 -2.40 7.70
C TRP A 56 4.16 -2.39 7.76
N HIS A 57 3.58 -3.16 8.68
CA HIS A 57 2.14 -3.23 8.79
C HIS A 57 1.59 -1.87 9.21
N PRO A 58 0.60 -1.34 8.46
CA PRO A 58 -0.08 -0.13 8.88
C PRO A 58 -0.76 -0.40 10.23
N SER A 59 -0.53 0.50 11.17
CA SER A 59 -1.05 0.43 12.53
C SER A 59 -1.73 1.75 12.86
N GLY A 60 -2.75 1.68 13.71
CA GLY A 60 -3.56 2.82 14.07
C GLY A 60 -5.06 2.53 13.93
N VAL A 61 -5.85 3.43 14.50
CA VAL A 61 -7.30 3.40 14.41
C VAL A 61 -7.71 4.55 13.50
N LEU A 62 -8.47 4.22 12.45
CA LEU A 62 -9.10 5.21 11.58
C LEU A 62 -10.52 5.44 12.06
N GLU A 63 -10.83 6.69 12.41
CA GLU A 63 -12.20 7.11 12.65
C GLU A 63 -12.86 7.32 11.28
N LEU A 64 -13.72 6.40 10.86
CA LEU A 64 -14.53 6.54 9.66
C LEU A 64 -15.80 7.28 10.04
N VAL A 65 -15.97 8.48 9.52
CA VAL A 65 -17.23 9.24 9.66
C VAL A 65 -18.02 9.09 8.37
N ALA A 66 -19.35 8.96 8.50
CA ALA A 66 -20.24 8.88 7.35
C ALA A 66 -20.01 10.08 6.41
N ASP A 67 -19.86 9.81 5.12
CA ASP A 67 -19.60 10.83 4.09
C ASP A 67 -18.27 11.59 4.25
N GLU A 68 -17.37 11.14 5.13
CA GLU A 68 -16.02 11.69 5.28
C GLU A 68 -14.95 10.72 4.76
N GLU A 69 -13.86 11.30 4.28
CA GLU A 69 -12.70 10.59 3.76
C GLU A 69 -11.66 10.45 4.86
N SER A 70 -11.46 9.23 5.35
CA SER A 70 -10.38 8.93 6.30
C SER A 70 -9.32 8.11 5.59
N GLY A 71 -8.05 8.36 5.86
CA GLY A 71 -6.98 7.65 5.16
C GLY A 71 -5.71 7.53 5.97
N PHE A 72 -4.86 6.63 5.50
CA PHE A 72 -3.55 6.35 6.09
C PHE A 72 -2.50 6.26 4.99
N ASP A 73 -1.28 6.60 5.37
CA ASP A 73 -0.13 6.60 4.47
C ASP A 73 0.68 5.32 4.61
N VAL A 74 1.17 4.83 3.49
CA VAL A 74 2.08 3.68 3.42
C VAL A 74 3.24 4.04 2.50
N SER A 75 4.44 4.03 3.05
CA SER A 75 5.67 4.28 2.30
C SER A 75 6.28 2.95 1.83
N TRP A 76 6.33 2.75 0.52
CA TRP A 76 7.05 1.63 -0.08
C TRP A 76 8.49 2.05 -0.36
N PRO A 77 9.53 1.34 0.13
CA PRO A 77 10.94 1.71 -0.09
C PRO A 77 11.45 1.49 -1.52
N VAL A 78 10.56 1.36 -2.52
CA VAL A 78 10.88 1.09 -3.93
C VAL A 78 11.86 -0.07 -4.10
N LYS A 79 11.73 -1.06 -3.20
CA LYS A 79 12.56 -2.26 -3.17
C LYS A 79 11.69 -3.50 -3.20
N ARG A 80 12.26 -4.57 -3.73
CA ARG A 80 11.69 -5.91 -3.60
C ARG A 80 11.85 -6.39 -2.16
N ALA A 81 10.81 -6.93 -1.56
CA ALA A 81 10.92 -7.75 -0.36
C ALA A 81 10.78 -9.22 -0.69
N ARG A 82 11.42 -10.06 0.12
CA ARG A 82 11.16 -11.49 0.20
C ARG A 82 11.00 -11.85 1.66
N GLY A 83 9.78 -12.07 2.13
CA GLY A 83 9.59 -12.12 3.58
C GLY A 83 9.68 -10.71 4.17
N CYS A 84 10.13 -10.63 5.41
CA CYS A 84 10.42 -9.39 6.13
C CYS A 84 11.79 -8.78 5.78
N GLU A 85 12.41 -9.20 4.65
CA GLU A 85 13.74 -8.74 4.22
C GLU A 85 13.65 -8.01 2.87
N LEU A 86 14.19 -6.77 2.83
CA LEU A 86 14.36 -6.02 1.59
C LEU A 86 15.57 -6.56 0.82
N THR A 87 15.37 -6.78 -0.47
CA THR A 87 16.41 -7.19 -1.41
C THR A 87 17.03 -5.93 -2.03
N ASP A 88 18.34 -5.94 -2.25
CA ASP A 88 19.04 -4.90 -3.03
C ASP A 88 18.95 -5.11 -4.55
N GLU A 89 17.99 -5.93 -4.99
CA GLU A 89 17.68 -6.13 -6.39
C GLU A 89 17.01 -4.86 -6.92
N VAL A 90 17.64 -4.25 -7.94
CA VAL A 90 17.06 -3.11 -8.64
C VAL A 90 15.78 -3.56 -9.34
N LEU A 91 14.70 -2.84 -9.08
CA LEU A 91 13.41 -3.11 -9.72
C LEU A 91 13.53 -2.97 -11.23
N GLY A 92 12.97 -3.91 -11.99
CA GLY A 92 12.91 -3.79 -13.43
C GLY A 92 11.96 -2.66 -13.83
N VAL A 93 12.36 -1.80 -14.77
CA VAL A 93 11.43 -0.81 -15.35
C VAL A 93 10.21 -1.50 -15.96
N GLY A 94 9.03 -0.93 -15.79
CA GLY A 94 7.80 -1.54 -16.25
C GLY A 94 6.54 -1.06 -15.53
N THR A 95 5.47 -1.83 -15.66
CA THR A 95 4.18 -1.54 -15.03
C THR A 95 4.03 -2.31 -13.74
N TYR A 96 3.74 -1.59 -12.66
CA TYR A 96 3.55 -2.11 -11.32
C TYR A 96 2.13 -1.80 -10.88
N VAL A 97 1.59 -2.66 -10.01
CA VAL A 97 0.25 -2.50 -9.45
C VAL A 97 0.34 -2.56 -7.93
N ALA A 98 0.02 -1.43 -7.29
CA ALA A 98 -0.24 -1.36 -5.86
C ALA A 98 -1.68 -1.81 -5.60
N THR A 99 -1.86 -2.75 -4.68
CA THR A 99 -3.16 -3.24 -4.24
C THR A 99 -3.24 -3.04 -2.73
N ALA A 100 -4.06 -2.11 -2.26
CA ALA A 100 -4.41 -2.01 -0.85
C ALA A 100 -5.62 -2.87 -0.57
N SER A 101 -5.59 -3.56 0.55
CA SER A 101 -6.70 -4.34 1.09
C SER A 101 -6.95 -3.87 2.51
N VAL A 102 -8.20 -3.61 2.84
CA VAL A 102 -8.64 -3.17 4.16
C VAL A 102 -9.92 -3.94 4.48
N GLY A 103 -9.83 -4.92 5.38
CA GLY A 103 -10.92 -5.84 5.67
C GLY A 103 -11.38 -6.61 4.43
N GLN A 104 -12.62 -6.39 4.01
CA GLN A 104 -13.23 -7.01 2.82
C GLN A 104 -13.11 -6.16 1.56
N VAL A 105 -12.65 -4.91 1.66
CA VAL A 105 -12.53 -3.99 0.53
C VAL A 105 -11.09 -3.91 0.05
N SER A 106 -10.92 -3.67 -1.25
CA SER A 106 -9.59 -3.50 -1.84
C SER A 106 -9.60 -2.45 -2.95
N GLY A 107 -8.52 -1.70 -3.04
CA GLY A 107 -8.27 -0.69 -4.06
C GLY A 107 -6.97 -0.99 -4.78
N ARG A 108 -6.90 -0.67 -6.08
CA ARG A 108 -5.68 -0.84 -6.86
C ARG A 108 -5.28 0.44 -7.56
N LEU A 109 -3.98 0.68 -7.66
CA LEU A 109 -3.37 1.77 -8.39
C LEU A 109 -2.29 1.20 -9.31
N VAL A 110 -2.36 1.57 -10.59
CA VAL A 110 -1.35 1.19 -11.59
C VAL A 110 -0.32 2.30 -11.67
N MET A 111 0.95 1.94 -11.58
CA MET A 111 2.08 2.87 -11.68
C MET A 111 3.11 2.35 -12.67
N GLN A 112 3.97 3.26 -13.14
CA GLN A 112 5.11 2.90 -13.98
C GLN A 112 6.41 3.12 -13.23
N VAL A 113 7.25 2.09 -13.16
CA VAL A 113 8.62 2.21 -12.68
C VAL A 113 9.53 2.55 -13.86
N ARG A 114 10.33 3.60 -13.72
CA ARG A 114 11.26 4.10 -14.75
C ARG A 114 12.65 4.31 -14.15
N TYR A 115 13.62 4.53 -15.05
CA TYR A 115 14.96 5.01 -14.71
C TYR A 115 14.93 6.45 -14.19
#